data_AF-A0A6A6GRM0-F1
#
_entry.id   AF-A0A6A6GRM0-F1
#
_cell.length_a   1.000
_cell.length_b   1.000
_cell.length_c   1.000
_cell.angle_alpha   90.00
_cell.angle_beta   90.00
_cell.angle_gamma   90.00
#
_symmetry.space_group_name_H-M   'P 1'
#
loop_
_entity.id
_entity.type
_entity.pdbx_description
1 polymer ?
#
loop_
_entity_poly.entity_id
_entity_poly.type
_entity_poly.pdbx_seq_one_letter_code
_entity_poly.pdbx_strand_id
1 'polypeptide(L)'
;MAGKVLPPTVVFEAKSGDLQDTWLQDFDPVKHACSFASSPTGWTNNKIGLHWLSEVFEKNTKTTARNRRDWRLLIIDGHGSHVDSTFLEFCDKHRILVAVFPPHSTHRLQPLDVSLFSPLAIYYSQNLDNWIMRSQGLTHLQKSDFFMLFWPAFEKAFSPSNIESGWRKTGLQLFNPDIVLEQISTLPDEHLERDRASSSCSSSYIPPAVMRKLRRQYAMQLDLTLQSEIDHVTAKLLKFSAENQVLKHEMAGLKETIKLQERKQKGRKAL
;
A
#
# COMPACT_ATOMS: atom_id res chain seq x y z
N MET A 1 -0.81 24.82 3.54
CA MET A 1 0.23 24.07 4.27
C MET A 1 -0.25 22.64 4.35
N ALA A 2 0.50 21.70 3.77
CA ALA A 2 0.23 20.28 3.95
C ALA A 2 0.37 19.90 5.42
N GLY A 3 -0.53 19.06 5.94
CA GLY A 3 -0.41 18.52 7.29
C GLY A 3 0.89 17.70 7.45
N LYS A 4 1.45 17.68 8.66
CA LYS A 4 2.62 16.86 8.99
C LYS A 4 2.15 15.50 9.51
N VAL A 5 2.76 14.43 9.00
CA VAL A 5 2.56 13.05 9.49
C VAL A 5 3.30 12.87 10.81
N LEU A 6 2.61 12.30 11.80
CA LEU A 6 3.27 11.81 13.01
C LEU A 6 3.80 10.38 12.77
N PRO A 7 4.92 10.00 13.41
CA PRO A 7 5.41 8.62 13.38
C PRO A 7 4.28 7.63 13.69
N PRO A 8 4.05 6.59 12.85
CA PRO A 8 3.06 5.57 13.17
C PRO A 8 3.55 4.73 14.36
N THR A 9 2.60 4.18 15.11
CA THR A 9 2.89 3.11 16.09
C THR A 9 2.42 1.78 15.53
N VAL A 10 3.35 0.84 15.37
CA VAL A 10 3.03 -0.53 14.97
C VAL A 10 2.87 -1.37 16.23
N VAL A 11 1.69 -1.99 16.39
CA VAL A 11 1.39 -2.88 17.51
C VAL A 11 1.46 -4.32 17.03
N PHE A 12 2.41 -5.09 17.54
CA PHE A 12 2.52 -6.52 17.25
C PHE A 12 1.71 -7.35 18.23
N GLU A 13 0.99 -8.35 17.73
CA GLU A 13 0.44 -9.40 18.57
C GLU A 13 1.57 -10.26 19.15
N ALA A 14 1.70 -10.34 20.46
CA ALA A 14 2.70 -11.16 21.15
C ALA A 14 2.10 -11.76 22.41
N LYS A 15 1.97 -13.10 22.48
CA LYS A 15 1.42 -13.79 23.65
C LYS A 15 2.17 -13.49 24.96
N SER A 16 3.48 -13.29 24.88
CA SER A 16 4.31 -12.88 26.02
C SER A 16 4.09 -11.41 26.43
N GLY A 17 3.57 -10.58 25.52
CA GLY A 17 3.50 -9.13 25.66
C GLY A 17 4.76 -8.40 25.19
N ASP A 18 5.83 -9.13 24.84
CA ASP A 18 7.13 -8.56 24.49
C ASP A 18 7.39 -8.52 22.98
N LEU A 19 8.12 -7.51 22.53
CA LEU A 19 8.65 -7.42 21.17
C LEU A 19 9.84 -8.37 21.00
N GLN A 20 9.94 -9.00 19.83
CA GLN A 20 11.12 -9.78 19.45
C GLN A 20 12.02 -8.95 18.55
N ASP A 21 13.33 -8.98 18.80
CA ASP A 21 14.33 -8.24 18.01
C ASP A 21 14.26 -8.60 16.52
N THR A 22 13.98 -9.87 16.21
CA THR A 22 13.81 -10.35 14.83
C THR A 22 12.68 -9.65 14.08
N TRP A 23 11.66 -9.12 14.79
CA TRP A 23 10.56 -8.39 14.17
C TRP A 23 10.95 -6.99 13.72
N LEU A 24 12.02 -6.44 14.29
CA LEU A 24 12.51 -5.09 14.06
C LEU A 24 13.83 -5.06 13.28
N GLN A 25 14.26 -6.19 12.71
CA GLN A 25 15.53 -6.30 11.98
C GLN A 25 15.65 -5.35 10.77
N ASP A 26 14.51 -4.96 10.18
CA ASP A 26 14.42 -4.06 9.02
C ASP A 26 14.17 -2.60 9.44
N PHE A 27 14.06 -2.33 10.74
CA PHE A 27 13.93 -0.98 11.28
C PHE A 27 15.33 -0.35 11.45
N ASP A 28 15.43 0.92 11.08
CA ASP A 28 16.65 1.71 11.15
C ASP A 28 16.24 3.06 11.77
N PRO A 29 16.60 3.35 13.03
CA PRO A 29 16.14 4.55 13.73
C PRO A 29 16.67 5.85 13.11
N VAL A 30 17.68 5.79 12.24
CA VAL A 30 18.19 6.95 11.51
C VAL A 30 17.31 7.27 10.29
N LYS A 31 16.74 6.24 9.66
CA LYS A 31 15.95 6.38 8.42
C LYS A 31 14.44 6.38 8.67
N HIS A 32 14.00 5.65 9.69
CA HIS A 32 12.60 5.35 9.91
C HIS A 32 12.11 6.03 11.19
N ALA A 33 11.06 6.84 11.06
CA ALA A 33 10.37 7.43 12.19
C ALA A 33 9.13 6.58 12.51
N CYS A 34 9.31 5.54 13.33
CA CYS A 34 8.24 4.63 13.75
C CYS A 34 8.43 4.25 15.22
N SER A 35 7.33 4.14 15.96
CA SER A 35 7.33 3.53 17.30
C SER A 35 6.73 2.13 17.24
N PHE A 36 7.11 1.30 18.21
CA PHE A 36 6.66 -0.09 18.28
C PHE A 36 6.10 -0.38 19.65
N ALA A 37 5.06 -1.20 19.68
CA ALA A 37 4.49 -1.76 20.90
C ALA A 37 4.04 -3.19 20.64
N SER A 38 3.72 -3.91 21.70
CA SER A 38 3.16 -5.26 21.61
C SER A 38 2.03 -5.45 22.62
N SER A 39 1.07 -6.30 22.25
CA SER A 39 0.01 -6.75 23.15
C SER A 39 -0.37 -8.20 22.86
N PRO A 40 -0.95 -8.94 23.81
CA PRO A 40 -1.38 -10.33 23.59
C PRO A 40 -2.35 -10.51 22.41
N THR A 41 -3.11 -9.48 22.08
CA THR A 41 -4.17 -9.53 21.05
C THR A 41 -3.81 -8.74 19.78
N GLY A 42 -2.68 -8.02 19.78
CA GLY A 42 -2.30 -7.10 18.70
C GLY A 42 -3.10 -5.78 18.67
N TRP A 43 -4.10 -5.64 19.55
CA TRP A 43 -4.87 -4.40 19.68
C TRP A 43 -4.20 -3.42 20.64
N THR A 44 -4.46 -2.14 20.43
CA THR A 44 -4.09 -1.07 21.36
C THR A 44 -4.86 -1.23 22.68
N ASN A 45 -4.27 -0.77 23.77
CA ASN A 45 -4.89 -0.70 25.09
C ASN A 45 -4.50 0.63 25.78
N ASN A 46 -5.03 0.92 26.97
CA ASN A 46 -4.75 2.17 27.69
C ASN A 46 -3.25 2.46 27.85
N LYS A 47 -2.44 1.44 28.17
CA LYS A 47 -0.98 1.62 28.37
C LYS A 47 -0.29 2.01 27.07
N ILE A 48 -0.64 1.34 25.96
CA ILE A 48 -0.09 1.65 24.64
C ILE A 48 -0.58 3.03 24.17
N GLY A 49 -1.85 3.36 24.41
CA GLY A 49 -2.43 4.66 24.08
C GLY A 49 -1.74 5.80 24.83
N LEU A 50 -1.51 5.65 26.14
CA LEU A 50 -0.78 6.63 26.95
C LEU A 50 0.68 6.76 26.50
N HIS A 51 1.35 5.63 26.21
CA HIS A 51 2.71 5.65 25.68
C HIS A 51 2.77 6.36 24.32
N TRP A 52 1.83 6.11 23.41
CA TRP A 52 1.74 6.84 22.15
C TRP A 52 1.51 8.34 22.37
N LEU A 53 0.62 8.71 23.30
CA LEU A 53 0.34 10.11 23.62
C LEU A 53 1.61 10.83 24.12
N SER A 54 2.38 10.22 25.02
CA SER A 54 3.58 10.82 25.60
C SER A 54 4.77 10.79 24.65
N GLU A 55 5.02 9.66 23.99
CA GLU A 55 6.24 9.42 23.21
C GLU A 55 6.13 9.87 21.76
N VAL A 56 4.92 9.87 21.20
CA VAL A 56 4.69 10.26 19.81
C VAL A 56 4.01 11.61 19.74
N PHE A 57 2.78 11.73 20.22
CA PHE A 57 1.98 12.93 20.01
C PHE A 57 2.60 14.16 20.69
N GLU A 58 2.87 14.09 22.00
CA GLU A 58 3.43 15.20 22.76
C GLU A 58 4.79 15.62 22.22
N LYS A 59 5.73 14.68 22.05
CA LYS A 59 7.10 14.99 21.57
C LYS A 59 7.10 15.64 20.19
N ASN A 60 6.23 15.21 19.29
CA ASN A 60 6.24 15.67 17.90
C ASN A 60 5.40 16.94 17.65
N THR A 61 4.47 17.29 18.54
CA THR A 61 3.54 18.43 18.33
C THR A 61 3.79 19.60 19.27
N LYS A 62 4.48 19.40 20.40
CA LYS A 62 4.72 20.46 21.40
C LYS A 62 5.41 21.70 20.82
N THR A 63 6.35 21.49 19.90
CA THR A 63 7.09 22.59 19.24
C THR A 63 6.28 23.31 18.18
N THR A 64 5.18 22.71 17.70
CA THR A 64 4.28 23.31 16.70
C THR A 64 3.34 24.33 17.34
N ALA A 65 3.05 24.23 18.64
CA ALA A 65 2.31 25.25 19.39
C ALA A 65 3.16 26.52 19.57
N ARG A 66 2.61 27.72 19.31
CA ARG A 66 3.40 28.96 19.45
C ARG A 66 3.93 29.07 20.87
N ASN A 67 5.25 29.27 20.99
CA ASN A 67 5.96 29.38 22.26
C ASN A 67 5.72 28.22 23.25
N ARG A 68 5.30 27.03 22.77
CA ARG A 68 4.94 25.85 23.60
C ARG A 68 3.84 26.12 24.64
N ARG A 69 3.02 27.15 24.43
CA ARG A 69 2.01 27.59 25.39
C ARG A 69 0.58 27.43 24.88
N ASP A 70 0.39 27.31 23.57
CA ASP A 70 -0.94 27.13 23.01
C ASP A 70 -1.49 25.72 23.24
N TRP A 71 -2.81 25.64 23.31
CA TRP A 71 -3.53 24.37 23.32
C TRP A 71 -3.42 23.68 21.96
N ARG A 72 -3.32 22.35 21.99
CA ARG A 72 -3.34 21.51 20.78
C ARG A 72 -4.56 20.61 20.81
N LEU A 73 -5.25 20.50 19.68
CA LEU A 73 -6.41 19.62 19.54
C LEU A 73 -5.95 18.22 19.11
N LEU A 74 -6.32 17.21 19.88
CA LEU A 74 -6.21 15.80 19.52
C LEU A 74 -7.63 15.27 19.25
N ILE A 75 -7.88 14.84 18.01
CA ILE A 75 -9.16 14.26 17.61
C ILE A 75 -8.99 12.74 17.50
N ILE A 76 -9.84 11.98 18.20
CA ILE A 76 -9.79 10.51 18.25
C ILE A 76 -11.14 9.91 17.89
N ASP A 77 -11.14 8.65 17.43
CA ASP A 77 -12.36 7.87 17.33
C ASP A 77 -12.89 7.52 18.73
N GLY A 78 -14.21 7.44 18.87
CA GLY A 78 -14.86 7.09 20.13
C GLY A 78 -14.70 5.63 20.55
N HIS A 79 -13.64 4.95 20.11
CA HIS A 79 -13.39 3.57 20.50
C HIS A 79 -12.93 3.56 21.97
N GLY A 80 -13.82 3.12 22.86
CA GLY A 80 -13.74 3.32 24.32
C GLY A 80 -12.57 2.65 25.06
N SER A 81 -11.52 2.21 24.37
CA SER A 81 -10.37 1.50 24.94
C SER A 81 -9.10 2.36 25.08
N HIS A 82 -9.17 3.68 24.83
CA HIS A 82 -7.97 4.56 24.83
C HIS A 82 -8.07 5.82 25.68
N VAL A 83 -9.23 6.09 26.31
CA VAL A 83 -9.45 7.33 27.08
C VAL A 83 -9.80 6.97 28.51
N ASP A 84 -8.78 6.77 29.34
CA ASP A 84 -8.93 6.65 30.79
C ASP A 84 -8.56 7.96 31.50
N SER A 85 -8.76 8.02 32.82
CA SER A 85 -8.45 9.20 33.62
C SER A 85 -6.99 9.62 33.47
N THR A 86 -6.06 8.67 33.45
CA THR A 86 -4.62 8.93 33.29
C THR A 86 -4.31 9.58 31.95
N PHE A 87 -4.95 9.13 30.87
CA PHE A 87 -4.82 9.73 29.54
C PHE A 87 -5.30 11.19 29.55
N LEU A 88 -6.47 11.46 30.14
CA LEU A 88 -7.04 12.80 30.21
C LEU A 88 -6.22 13.74 31.11
N GLU A 89 -5.73 13.25 32.25
CA GLU A 89 -4.84 13.99 33.15
C GLU A 89 -3.53 14.37 32.46
N PHE A 90 -2.96 13.46 31.66
CA PHE A 90 -1.79 13.76 30.84
C PHE A 90 -2.12 14.84 29.80
N CYS A 91 -3.24 14.72 29.10
CA CYS A 91 -3.68 15.72 28.14
C CYS A 91 -3.82 17.11 28.77
N ASP A 92 -4.49 17.22 29.91
CA ASP A 92 -4.69 18.49 30.62
C ASP A 92 -3.34 19.11 31.05
N LYS A 93 -2.48 18.32 31.70
CA LYS A 93 -1.13 18.74 32.12
C LYS A 93 -0.28 19.27 30.97
N HIS A 94 -0.48 18.73 29.76
CA HIS A 94 0.27 19.08 28.56
C HIS A 94 -0.47 20.04 27.62
N ARG A 95 -1.61 20.62 28.02
CA ARG A 95 -2.44 21.53 27.19
C ARG A 95 -2.87 20.90 25.87
N ILE A 96 -3.36 19.67 25.95
CA ILE A 96 -3.93 18.93 24.83
C ILE A 96 -5.43 18.84 25.08
N LEU A 97 -6.23 19.43 24.19
CA LEU A 97 -7.68 19.28 24.19
C LEU A 97 -8.04 18.01 23.41
N VAL A 98 -8.80 17.11 24.03
CA VAL A 98 -9.26 15.88 23.38
C VAL A 98 -10.66 16.11 22.84
N ALA A 99 -10.86 15.86 21.55
CA ALA A 99 -12.16 15.78 20.92
C ALA A 99 -12.40 14.36 20.41
N VAL A 100 -13.61 13.84 20.63
CA VAL A 100 -13.99 12.50 20.24
C VAL A 100 -15.01 12.60 19.11
N PHE A 101 -14.81 11.86 18.03
CA PHE A 101 -15.79 11.81 16.95
C PHE A 101 -17.12 11.22 17.44
N PRO A 102 -18.27 11.72 16.95
CA PRO A 102 -19.55 11.07 17.19
C PRO A 102 -19.54 9.60 16.76
N PRO A 103 -20.32 8.72 17.41
CA PRO A 103 -20.44 7.33 17.00
C PRO A 103 -20.80 7.21 15.50
N HIS A 104 -20.20 6.21 14.83
CA HIS A 104 -20.45 5.93 13.41
C HIS A 104 -20.22 7.11 12.44
N SER A 105 -19.29 8.01 12.76
CA SER A 105 -18.94 9.16 11.91
C SER A 105 -17.53 9.11 11.32
N THR A 106 -16.71 8.13 11.74
CA THR A 106 -15.32 7.93 11.31
C THR A 106 -15.15 7.92 9.80
N HIS A 107 -16.01 7.21 9.06
CA HIS A 107 -15.94 7.13 7.60
C HIS A 107 -16.24 8.44 6.86
N ARG A 108 -16.63 9.50 7.58
CA ARG A 108 -16.89 10.84 7.03
C ARG A 108 -15.99 11.91 7.61
N LEU A 109 -15.71 11.84 8.91
CA LEU A 109 -15.01 12.89 9.65
C LEU A 109 -13.53 12.59 9.89
N GLN A 110 -13.10 11.32 9.82
CA GLN A 110 -11.74 10.93 10.15
C GLN A 110 -10.86 10.93 8.89
N PRO A 111 -9.87 11.84 8.77
CA PRO A 111 -9.07 11.96 7.55
C PRO A 111 -8.30 10.69 7.20
N LEU A 112 -7.89 9.94 8.23
CA LEU A 112 -7.19 8.68 8.09
C LEU A 112 -8.04 7.64 7.32
N ASP A 113 -9.29 7.44 7.74
CA ASP A 113 -10.20 6.49 7.11
C ASP A 113 -10.68 6.96 5.73
N VAL A 114 -10.93 8.26 5.58
CA VAL A 114 -11.47 8.83 4.33
C VAL A 114 -10.45 8.83 3.20
N SER A 115 -9.14 8.91 3.47
CA SER A 115 -8.15 9.14 2.40
C SER A 115 -6.78 8.49 2.57
N LEU A 116 -6.40 7.97 3.74
CA LEU A 116 -5.03 7.48 3.95
C LEU A 116 -4.97 5.96 4.08
N PHE A 117 -5.92 5.33 4.78
CA PHE A 117 -5.90 3.88 5.00
C PHE A 117 -6.23 3.06 3.75
N SER A 118 -7.10 3.54 2.86
CA SER A 118 -7.37 2.84 1.59
C SER A 118 -6.11 2.79 0.69
N PRO A 119 -5.41 3.91 0.41
CA PRO A 119 -4.13 3.86 -0.30
C PRO A 119 -3.06 3.02 0.41
N LEU A 120 -2.98 3.08 1.74
CA LEU A 120 -2.05 2.25 2.51
C LEU A 120 -2.30 0.76 2.27
N ALA A 121 -3.54 0.31 2.35
CA ALA A 121 -3.91 -1.08 2.08
C ALA A 121 -3.53 -1.49 0.65
N ILE A 122 -3.82 -0.64 -0.34
CA ILE A 122 -3.47 -0.89 -1.75
C ILE A 122 -1.95 -1.04 -1.94
N TYR A 123 -1.16 -0.10 -1.41
CA TYR A 123 0.29 -0.15 -1.57
C TYR A 123 0.93 -1.30 -0.78
N TYR A 124 0.38 -1.64 0.40
CA TYR A 124 0.83 -2.81 1.13
C TYR A 124 0.55 -4.10 0.37
N SER A 125 -0.66 -4.25 -0.19
CA SER A 125 -1.01 -5.39 -1.05
C SER A 125 -0.08 -5.48 -2.27
N GLN A 126 0.21 -4.36 -2.94
CA GLN A 126 1.18 -4.34 -4.05
C GLN A 126 2.58 -4.78 -3.62
N ASN A 127 3.05 -4.32 -2.46
CA ASN A 127 4.36 -4.74 -1.93
C ASN A 127 4.38 -6.24 -1.59
N LEU A 128 3.28 -6.75 -1.01
CA LEU A 128 3.11 -8.15 -0.71
C LEU A 128 3.07 -9.03 -1.98
N ASP A 129 2.30 -8.65 -2.99
CA ASP A 129 2.22 -9.37 -4.27
C ASP A 129 3.58 -9.44 -4.95
N ASN A 130 4.30 -8.32 -4.99
CA ASN A 130 5.65 -8.27 -5.54
C ASN A 130 6.62 -9.18 -4.76
N TRP A 131 6.49 -9.24 -3.42
CA TRP A 131 7.30 -10.11 -2.58
C TRP A 131 6.98 -11.60 -2.82
N ILE A 132 5.69 -11.95 -2.95
CA ILE A 132 5.25 -13.32 -3.27
C ILE A 132 5.76 -13.73 -4.65
N MET A 133 5.64 -12.86 -5.66
CA MET A 133 6.14 -13.13 -7.01
C MET A 133 7.64 -13.35 -7.03
N ARG A 134 8.42 -12.50 -6.34
CA ARG A 134 9.89 -12.62 -6.27
C ARG A 134 10.33 -13.89 -5.54
N SER A 135 9.60 -14.29 -4.50
CA SER A 135 9.85 -15.52 -3.75
C SER A 135 9.20 -16.76 -4.37
N GLN A 136 8.52 -16.63 -5.51
CA GLN A 136 7.71 -17.68 -6.14
C GLN A 136 6.70 -18.34 -5.19
N GLY A 137 6.30 -17.66 -4.11
CA GLY A 137 5.47 -18.23 -3.05
C GLY A 137 6.14 -19.36 -2.24
N LEU A 138 7.45 -19.59 -2.43
CA LEU A 138 8.20 -20.66 -1.76
C LEU A 138 8.65 -20.28 -0.34
N THR A 139 8.46 -19.01 0.05
CA THR A 139 8.78 -18.52 1.39
C THR A 139 7.51 -18.08 2.10
N HIS A 140 7.30 -18.54 3.33
CA HIS A 140 6.21 -18.07 4.17
C HIS A 140 6.49 -16.67 4.72
N LEU A 141 5.46 -15.82 4.70
CA LEU A 141 5.47 -14.50 5.33
C LEU A 141 5.51 -14.64 6.85
N GLN A 142 6.40 -13.90 7.50
CA GLN A 142 6.54 -13.86 8.96
C GLN A 142 6.36 -12.44 9.50
N LYS A 143 6.15 -12.30 10.81
CA LYS A 143 6.05 -10.99 11.48
C LYS A 143 7.27 -10.09 11.22
N SER A 144 8.46 -10.69 11.10
CA SER A 144 9.70 -10.00 10.75
C SER A 144 9.75 -9.39 9.36
N ASP A 145 8.88 -9.84 8.46
CA ASP A 145 8.81 -9.32 7.09
C ASP A 145 7.83 -8.13 7.00
N PHE A 146 6.99 -7.93 8.01
CA PHE A 146 5.95 -6.90 8.01
C PHE A 146 6.50 -5.51 7.78
N PHE A 147 7.52 -5.10 8.55
CA PHE A 147 8.02 -3.73 8.52
C PHE A 147 8.59 -3.34 7.16
N MET A 148 9.32 -4.25 6.51
CA MET A 148 9.87 -4.03 5.15
C MET A 148 8.77 -3.80 4.10
N LEU A 149 7.63 -4.47 4.23
CA LEU A 149 6.50 -4.31 3.31
C LEU A 149 5.66 -3.08 3.66
N PHE A 150 5.50 -2.82 4.96
CA PHE A 150 4.70 -1.74 5.52
C PHE A 150 5.34 -0.37 5.27
N TRP A 151 6.61 -0.17 5.60
CA TRP A 151 7.22 1.16 5.59
C TRP A 151 7.17 1.85 4.21
N PRO A 152 7.54 1.19 3.10
CA PRO A 152 7.43 1.80 1.76
C PRO A 152 5.98 2.08 1.37
N ALA A 153 5.03 1.25 1.81
CA ALA A 153 3.60 1.49 1.58
C ALA A 153 3.10 2.71 2.38
N PHE A 154 3.54 2.83 3.63
CA PHE A 154 3.24 3.97 4.51
C PHE A 154 3.75 5.28 3.92
N GLU A 155 5.02 5.36 3.52
CA GLU A 155 5.60 6.56 2.92
C GLU A 155 4.86 7.00 1.64
N LYS A 156 4.43 6.02 0.82
CA LYS A 156 3.69 6.29 -0.41
C LYS A 156 2.25 6.70 -0.15
N ALA A 157 1.59 6.12 0.85
CA ALA A 157 0.22 6.45 1.23
C ALA A 157 0.09 7.79 1.92
N PHE A 158 1.02 8.11 2.83
CA PHE A 158 1.04 9.32 3.63
C PHE A 158 1.79 10.46 2.93
N SER A 159 1.54 10.63 1.62
CA SER A 159 2.07 11.73 0.84
C SER A 159 1.38 13.06 1.20
N PRO A 160 2.05 14.21 1.01
CA PRO A 160 1.44 15.52 1.25
C PRO A 160 0.09 15.72 0.54
N SER A 161 -0.02 15.24 -0.70
CA SER A 161 -1.26 15.35 -1.50
C SER A 161 -2.41 14.53 -0.91
N ASN A 162 -2.14 13.31 -0.43
CA ASN A 162 -3.17 12.48 0.19
C ASN A 162 -3.62 13.04 1.54
N ILE A 163 -2.69 13.61 2.31
CA ILE A 163 -2.99 14.26 3.59
C ILE A 163 -3.90 15.47 3.36
N GLU A 164 -3.52 16.38 2.47
CA GLU A 164 -4.34 17.56 2.13
C GLU A 164 -5.72 17.16 1.61
N SER A 165 -5.79 16.12 0.77
CA SER A 165 -7.07 15.58 0.29
C SER A 165 -7.96 15.07 1.43
N GLY A 166 -7.39 14.34 2.39
CA GLY A 166 -8.12 13.82 3.56
C GLY A 166 -8.68 14.92 4.44
N TRP A 167 -7.88 15.95 4.75
CA TRP A 167 -8.34 17.09 5.55
C TRP A 167 -9.40 17.94 4.83
N ARG A 168 -9.29 18.08 3.49
CA ARG A 168 -10.29 18.79 2.69
C ARG A 168 -11.63 18.05 2.65
N LYS A 169 -11.61 16.73 2.40
CA LYS A 169 -12.83 15.90 2.29
C LYS A 169 -13.61 15.78 3.60
N THR A 170 -12.93 15.89 4.73
CA THR A 170 -13.52 15.86 6.08
C THR A 170 -14.00 17.25 6.54
N GLY A 171 -13.79 18.30 5.74
CA GLY A 171 -14.16 19.67 6.09
C GLY A 171 -13.34 20.27 7.24
N LEU A 172 -12.23 19.64 7.65
CA LEU A 172 -11.43 20.05 8.79
C LEU A 172 -10.29 21.02 8.42
N GLN A 173 -9.84 21.03 7.16
CA GLN A 173 -8.92 22.07 6.64
C GLN A 173 -9.70 23.22 6.02
N LEU A 174 -9.61 24.39 6.68
CA LEU A 174 -10.53 25.53 6.51
C LEU A 174 -11.96 25.09 6.83
N PHE A 175 -12.28 25.01 8.14
CA PHE A 175 -13.54 24.50 8.67
C PHE A 175 -14.73 24.82 7.74
N ASN A 176 -15.17 23.79 7.03
CA ASN A 176 -16.24 23.89 6.03
C ASN A 176 -17.17 22.68 6.21
N PRO A 177 -18.22 22.81 7.04
CA PRO A 177 -19.12 21.71 7.34
C PRO A 177 -19.95 21.28 6.12
N ASP A 178 -20.15 22.15 5.13
CA ASP A 178 -21.00 21.89 3.97
C ASP A 178 -20.52 20.67 3.17
N ILE A 179 -19.19 20.47 3.07
CA ILE A 179 -18.60 19.31 2.39
C ILE A 179 -19.09 17.98 2.97
N VAL A 180 -19.26 17.91 4.29
CA VAL A 180 -19.74 16.71 4.97
C VAL A 180 -21.27 16.63 4.92
N LEU A 181 -21.95 17.77 5.05
CA LEU A 181 -23.41 17.84 5.01
C LEU A 181 -23.96 17.44 3.63
N GLU A 182 -23.30 17.82 2.54
CA GLU A 182 -23.66 17.41 1.18
C GLU A 182 -23.62 15.89 1.01
N GLN A 183 -22.60 15.21 1.54
CA GLN A 183 -22.49 13.74 1.49
C GLN A 183 -23.61 13.02 2.25
N ILE A 184 -24.20 13.66 3.26
CA ILE A 184 -25.34 13.12 4.00
C ILE A 184 -26.63 13.29 3.17
N SER A 185 -26.72 14.35 2.37
CA SER A 185 -27.89 14.69 1.57
C SER A 185 -28.00 13.91 0.24
N THR A 186 -26.89 13.40 -0.30
CA THR A 186 -26.87 12.64 -1.56
C THR A 186 -26.92 11.13 -1.34
N LEU A 187 -28.12 10.56 -1.29
CA LEU A 187 -28.38 9.19 -1.74
C LEU A 187 -29.46 9.26 -2.81
N PRO A 188 -29.12 8.93 -4.07
CA PRO A 188 -29.92 7.96 -4.80
C PRO A 188 -29.13 7.00 -5.71
N ASP A 189 -29.65 5.77 -5.73
CA ASP A 189 -29.80 4.75 -6.78
C ASP A 189 -28.95 4.71 -8.07
N GLU A 190 -28.54 3.47 -8.35
CA GLU A 190 -28.48 2.72 -9.62
C GLU A 190 -27.76 3.27 -10.87
N HIS A 191 -26.85 2.40 -11.34
CA HIS A 191 -26.58 1.99 -12.73
C HIS A 191 -27.09 2.87 -13.88
N LEU A 192 -26.20 3.14 -14.84
CA LEU A 192 -26.40 2.73 -16.25
C LEU A 192 -25.11 2.93 -17.08
N GLU A 193 -24.59 1.79 -17.54
CA GLU A 193 -23.69 1.61 -18.69
C GLU A 193 -24.21 2.32 -19.95
N ARG A 194 -23.32 2.79 -20.83
CA ARG A 194 -23.66 3.07 -22.24
C ARG A 194 -22.58 2.57 -23.21
N ASP A 195 -23.07 1.74 -24.10
CA ASP A 195 -22.42 0.95 -25.13
C ASP A 195 -21.67 1.70 -26.22
N ARG A 196 -20.76 0.92 -26.82
CA ARG A 196 -19.99 1.15 -28.03
C ARG A 196 -20.86 1.22 -29.29
N ALA A 197 -20.48 2.08 -30.24
CA ALA A 197 -20.89 1.99 -31.63
C ALA A 197 -19.66 1.84 -32.55
N SER A 198 -19.68 0.78 -33.34
CA SER A 198 -18.72 0.44 -34.40
C SER A 198 -19.10 1.15 -35.71
N SER A 199 -18.13 1.63 -36.49
CA SER A 199 -18.33 2.09 -37.86
C SER A 199 -17.37 1.42 -38.85
N SER A 200 -17.94 1.14 -40.02
CA SER A 200 -17.54 0.26 -41.12
C SER A 200 -16.17 0.48 -41.78
N CYS A 201 -15.65 -0.64 -42.29
CA CYS A 201 -14.54 -0.77 -43.21
C CYS A 201 -14.91 -0.38 -44.66
N SER A 202 -13.92 0.11 -45.41
CA SER A 202 -13.89 0.07 -46.87
C SER A 202 -12.47 -0.29 -47.28
N SER A 203 -12.29 -1.42 -47.96
CA SER A 203 -10.99 -1.80 -48.52
C SER A 203 -11.18 -2.33 -49.93
N SER A 204 -10.39 -1.78 -50.84
CA SER A 204 -10.38 -1.95 -52.29
C SER A 204 -10.16 -3.40 -52.73
N TYR A 205 -11.09 -3.92 -53.53
CA TYR A 205 -11.10 -5.30 -54.02
C TYR A 205 -10.12 -5.51 -55.19
N ILE A 206 -9.14 -6.39 -55.03
CA ILE A 206 -8.26 -6.86 -56.12
C ILE A 206 -8.82 -8.18 -56.67
N PRO A 207 -9.04 -8.32 -57.99
CA PRO A 207 -9.61 -9.52 -58.58
C PRO A 207 -8.83 -10.81 -58.22
N PRO A 208 -9.50 -11.89 -57.77
CA PRO A 208 -8.86 -13.14 -57.34
C PRO A 208 -7.97 -13.82 -58.39
N ALA A 209 -8.18 -13.53 -59.68
CA ALA A 209 -7.35 -14.03 -60.77
C ALA A 209 -5.95 -13.38 -60.82
N VAL A 210 -5.87 -12.09 -60.52
CA VAL A 210 -4.61 -11.31 -60.51
C VAL A 210 -3.76 -11.71 -59.31
N MET A 211 -4.37 -11.85 -58.13
CA MET A 211 -3.70 -12.37 -56.93
C MET A 211 -3.17 -13.79 -57.12
N ARG A 212 -3.89 -14.66 -57.82
CA ARG A 212 -3.41 -16.03 -58.11
C ARG A 212 -2.22 -16.05 -59.06
N LYS A 213 -2.17 -15.14 -60.04
CA LYS A 213 -1.07 -15.03 -61.01
C LYS A 213 0.21 -14.46 -60.35
N LEU A 214 0.06 -13.41 -59.55
CA LEU A 214 1.15 -12.85 -58.73
C LEU A 214 1.68 -13.86 -57.70
N ARG A 215 0.80 -14.59 -57.00
CA ARG A 215 1.21 -15.67 -56.08
C ARG A 215 1.92 -16.81 -56.80
N ARG A 216 1.49 -17.21 -57.99
CA ARG A 216 2.18 -18.24 -58.79
C ARG A 216 3.57 -17.78 -59.26
N GLN A 217 3.72 -16.51 -59.67
CA GLN A 217 5.01 -15.96 -60.07
C GLN A 217 5.97 -15.78 -58.88
N TYR A 218 5.50 -15.30 -57.72
CA TYR A 218 6.32 -15.20 -56.51
C TYR A 218 6.66 -16.58 -55.92
N ALA A 219 5.74 -17.55 -55.97
CA ALA A 219 5.94 -18.90 -55.45
C ALA A 219 6.82 -19.79 -56.34
N MET A 220 7.02 -19.43 -57.62
CA MET A 220 7.94 -20.16 -58.51
C MET A 220 9.40 -19.66 -58.41
N GLN A 221 9.68 -18.62 -57.63
CA GLN A 221 11.02 -18.03 -57.54
C GLN A 221 11.56 -17.93 -56.11
N LEU A 222 10.89 -18.56 -55.14
CA LEU A 222 11.37 -18.74 -53.78
C LEU A 222 11.28 -20.22 -53.43
N ASP A 223 12.42 -20.83 -53.12
CA ASP A 223 12.57 -22.25 -52.82
C ASP A 223 11.67 -22.64 -51.62
N LEU A 224 10.48 -23.17 -51.90
CA LEU A 224 9.40 -23.46 -50.92
C LEU A 224 9.87 -24.42 -49.82
N THR A 225 10.83 -25.28 -50.13
CA THR A 225 11.50 -26.17 -49.18
C THR A 225 12.38 -25.39 -48.20
N LEU A 226 13.16 -24.42 -48.68
CA LEU A 226 14.00 -23.57 -47.83
C LEU A 226 13.16 -22.64 -46.93
N GLN A 227 12.06 -22.09 -47.44
CA GLN A 227 11.16 -21.25 -46.64
C GLN A 227 10.50 -22.02 -45.50
N SER A 228 10.06 -23.26 -45.77
CA SER A 228 9.50 -24.13 -44.73
C SER A 228 10.53 -24.50 -43.65
N GLU A 229 11.79 -24.70 -44.03
CA GLU A 229 12.87 -24.96 -43.07
C GLU A 229 13.19 -23.71 -42.23
N ILE A 230 13.23 -22.52 -42.84
CA ILE A 230 13.42 -21.24 -42.14
C ILE A 230 12.28 -21.00 -41.14
N ASP A 231 11.02 -21.20 -41.55
CA ASP A 231 9.86 -21.03 -40.67
C ASP A 231 9.91 -22.00 -39.49
N HIS A 232 10.32 -23.26 -39.72
CA HIS A 232 10.50 -24.27 -38.67
C HIS A 232 11.61 -23.91 -37.69
N VAL A 233 12.76 -23.45 -38.19
CA VAL A 233 13.88 -22.99 -37.34
C VAL A 233 13.47 -21.76 -36.55
N THR A 234 12.73 -20.84 -37.15
CA THR A 234 12.24 -19.62 -36.49
C THR A 234 11.25 -19.95 -35.39
N ALA A 235 10.32 -20.88 -35.63
CA ALA A 235 9.39 -21.37 -34.61
C ALA A 235 10.12 -22.05 -33.44
N LYS A 236 11.14 -22.87 -33.72
CA LYS A 236 11.99 -23.48 -32.68
C LYS A 236 12.77 -22.43 -31.89
N LEU A 237 13.34 -21.43 -32.57
CA LEU A 237 14.07 -20.35 -31.91
C LEU A 237 13.15 -19.53 -31.01
N LEU A 238 11.94 -19.20 -31.46
CA LEU A 238 10.94 -18.52 -30.63
C LEU A 238 10.55 -19.35 -29.42
N LYS A 239 10.31 -20.66 -29.61
CA LYS A 239 10.02 -21.59 -28.51
C LYS A 239 11.18 -21.64 -27.50
N PHE A 240 12.41 -21.84 -27.95
CA PHE A 240 13.58 -21.86 -27.06
C PHE A 240 13.83 -20.50 -26.39
N SER A 241 13.52 -19.40 -27.06
CA SER A 241 13.63 -18.06 -26.48
C SER A 241 12.62 -17.87 -25.35
N ALA A 242 11.37 -18.31 -25.54
CA ALA A 242 10.34 -18.30 -24.51
C ALA A 242 10.72 -19.21 -23.33
N GLU A 243 11.15 -20.45 -23.59
CA GLU A 243 11.62 -21.38 -22.55
C GLU A 243 12.81 -20.80 -21.77
N ASN A 244 13.78 -20.19 -22.45
CA ASN A 244 14.91 -19.53 -21.80
C ASN A 244 14.48 -18.33 -20.94
N GLN A 245 13.48 -17.56 -21.36
CA GLN A 245 12.94 -16.48 -20.54
C GLN A 245 12.26 -17.01 -19.28
N VAL A 246 11.45 -18.07 -19.41
CA VAL A 246 10.81 -18.75 -18.27
C VAL A 246 11.87 -19.29 -17.30
N LEU A 247 12.86 -20.04 -17.80
CA LEU A 247 13.95 -20.57 -16.98
C LEU A 247 14.76 -19.47 -16.28
N LYS A 248 15.05 -18.36 -16.97
CA LYS A 248 15.73 -17.20 -16.34
C LYS A 248 14.91 -16.60 -15.21
N HIS A 249 13.59 -16.47 -15.39
CA HIS A 249 12.68 -15.98 -14.35
C HIS A 249 12.60 -16.95 -13.17
N GLU A 250 12.52 -18.26 -13.43
CA GLU A 250 12.55 -19.31 -12.40
C GLU A 250 13.85 -19.28 -11.59
N MET A 251 15.00 -19.23 -12.27
CA MET A 251 16.30 -19.12 -11.61
C MET A 251 16.43 -17.86 -10.77
N ALA A 252 15.91 -16.72 -11.24
CA ALA A 252 15.94 -15.48 -10.49
C ALA A 252 15.13 -15.57 -9.20
N GLY A 253 13.91 -16.09 -9.26
CA GLY A 253 13.07 -16.23 -8.06
C GLY A 253 13.57 -17.30 -7.09
N LEU A 254 14.17 -18.40 -7.57
CA LEU A 254 14.85 -19.37 -6.71
C LEU A 254 16.03 -18.74 -5.96
N LYS A 255 16.84 -17.92 -6.64
CA LYS A 255 17.94 -17.18 -6.00
C LYS A 255 17.43 -16.22 -4.93
N GLU A 256 16.36 -15.48 -5.18
CA GLU A 256 15.75 -14.59 -4.18
C GLU A 256 15.16 -15.36 -2.99
N THR A 257 14.51 -16.49 -3.25
CA THR A 257 13.99 -17.40 -2.20
C THR A 257 15.11 -17.87 -1.29
N ILE A 258 16.23 -18.34 -1.85
CA ILE A 258 17.40 -18.77 -1.08
C ILE A 258 17.92 -17.62 -0.21
N LYS A 259 18.08 -16.42 -0.77
CA LYS A 259 18.52 -15.24 0.00
C LYS A 259 17.59 -14.93 1.17
N LEU A 260 16.27 -14.96 0.94
CA LEU A 260 15.27 -14.73 1.99
C LEU A 260 15.38 -15.79 3.10
N GLN A 261 15.58 -17.06 2.73
CA GLN A 261 15.77 -18.15 3.70
C GLN A 261 17.08 -18.01 4.48
N GLU A 262 18.19 -17.70 3.82
CA GLU A 262 19.48 -17.44 4.48
C GLU A 262 19.39 -16.28 5.46
N ARG A 263 18.68 -15.20 5.08
CA ARG A 263 18.43 -14.06 5.97
C ARG A 263 17.69 -14.48 7.24
N LYS A 264 16.63 -15.28 7.08
CA LYS A 264 15.85 -15.84 8.19
C LYS A 264 16.70 -16.75 9.09
N GLN A 265 17.63 -17.51 8.51
CA GLN A 265 18.55 -18.35 9.30
C GLN A 265 19.60 -17.53 10.07
N LYS A 266 20.15 -16.45 9.48
CA LYS A 266 21.10 -15.57 10.17
C LYS A 266 20.46 -14.88 11.38
N GLY A 267 19.24 -14.38 11.23
CA GLY A 267 18.49 -13.77 12.34
C GLY A 267 18.23 -14.74 13.50
N ARG A 268 18.08 -16.04 13.23
CA ARG A 268 17.92 -17.07 14.28
C ARG A 268 19.21 -17.46 15.00
N LYS A 269 20.38 -17.29 14.36
CA LYS A 269 21.69 -17.64 14.93
C LYS A 269 22.36 -16.50 15.69
N ALA A 270 21.86 -15.28 15.54
CA ALA A 270 22.35 -14.09 16.25
C ALA A 270 21.70 -13.91 17.64
N LEU A 271 20.76 -14.79 18.00
CA LEU A 271 20.13 -14.95 19.31
C LEU A 271 20.83 -16.08 20.08
#